data_AF-E0NZJ3-F1
#
_entry.id   AF-E0NZJ3-F1
#
_cell.length_a   1.000
_cell.length_b   1.000
_cell.length_c   1.000
_cell.angle_alpha   90.00
_cell.angle_beta   90.00
_cell.angle_gamma   90.00
#
_symmetry.space_group_name_H-M   'P 1'
#
loop_
_entity.id
_entity.type
_entity.pdbx_description
1 polymer ?
#
loop_
_entity_poly.entity_id
_entity_poly.type
_entity_poly.pdbx_seq_one_letter_code
_entity_poly.pdbx_strand_id
1 'polypeptide(L)'
;MANEENLKPVTKRSKSEARELSKKGGIESGKSRRRKKALRTALKETVALSLKELHPDLRAGIMGAAEIEDEELTVADAILGSIVRAACAGDPKMMKILLDTIGDSADIRLKERDVKLREKAAVLANGESNKPKEQSTMMQLVDSLQKARERRTK
;
A
#
# COMPACT_ATOMS: atom_id res chain seq x y z
N MET A 1 -19.67 -5.79 27.19
CA MET A 1 -19.37 -5.81 25.73
C MET A 1 -20.67 -5.86 24.95
N ALA A 2 -20.68 -5.44 23.69
CA ALA A 2 -21.86 -5.61 22.83
C ALA A 2 -21.99 -7.09 22.41
N ASN A 3 -23.13 -7.71 22.65
CA ASN A 3 -23.47 -9.08 22.24
C ASN A 3 -24.84 -9.09 21.52
N GLU A 4 -25.24 -10.23 20.96
CA GLU A 4 -26.51 -10.37 20.22
C GLU A 4 -27.73 -10.08 21.10
N GLU A 5 -27.64 -10.33 22.39
CA GLU A 5 -28.69 -10.05 23.37
C GLU A 5 -28.88 -8.54 23.64
N ASN A 6 -27.82 -7.73 23.49
CA ASN A 6 -27.83 -6.29 23.78
C ASN A 6 -27.86 -5.39 22.52
N LEU A 7 -27.74 -5.95 21.31
CA LEU A 7 -27.71 -5.18 20.06
C LEU A 7 -29.05 -5.25 19.33
N LYS A 8 -29.79 -4.14 19.32
CA LYS A 8 -30.99 -4.01 18.49
C LYS A 8 -30.59 -3.92 17.00
N PRO A 9 -31.11 -4.77 16.10
CA PRO A 9 -30.85 -4.67 14.66
C PRO A 9 -31.39 -3.35 14.09
N VAL A 10 -30.69 -2.78 13.10
CA VAL A 10 -31.12 -1.55 12.41
C VAL A 10 -32.49 -1.71 11.76
N THR A 11 -32.82 -2.92 11.27
CA THR A 11 -34.13 -3.26 10.70
C THR A 11 -35.27 -3.20 11.70
N LYS A 12 -34.98 -3.30 13.00
CA LYS A 12 -35.96 -3.19 14.10
C LYS A 12 -36.03 -1.76 14.68
N ARG A 13 -35.36 -0.78 14.07
CA ARG A 13 -35.34 0.63 14.49
C ARG A 13 -36.17 1.51 13.57
N SER A 14 -36.59 2.67 14.08
CA SER A 14 -37.20 3.69 13.21
C SER A 14 -36.15 4.27 12.24
N LYS A 15 -36.61 4.81 11.11
CA LYS A 15 -35.71 5.44 10.11
C LYS A 15 -34.93 6.62 10.72
N SER A 16 -35.55 7.39 11.62
CA SER A 16 -34.89 8.51 12.30
C SER A 16 -33.81 8.03 13.27
N GLU A 17 -34.10 7.02 14.10
CA GLU A 17 -33.14 6.44 15.04
C GLU A 17 -31.93 5.82 14.32
N ALA A 18 -32.18 5.09 13.23
CA ALA A 18 -31.12 4.54 12.38
C ALA A 18 -30.23 5.64 11.77
N ARG A 19 -30.83 6.76 11.36
CA ARG A 19 -30.10 7.91 10.77
C ARG A 19 -29.23 8.61 11.81
N GLU A 20 -29.75 8.83 13.03
CA GLU A 20 -29.00 9.45 14.12
C GLU A 20 -27.84 8.57 14.59
N LEU A 21 -28.06 7.26 14.76
CA LEU A 21 -26.99 6.32 15.11
C LEU A 21 -25.90 6.28 14.03
N SER A 22 -26.31 6.26 12.75
CA SER A 22 -25.37 6.31 11.63
C SER A 22 -24.56 7.61 11.62
N LYS A 23 -25.20 8.75 11.89
CA LYS A 23 -24.54 10.05 12.02
C LYS A 23 -23.54 10.05 13.18
N LYS A 24 -23.93 9.56 14.35
CA LYS A 24 -23.06 9.45 15.53
C LYS A 24 -21.85 8.55 15.26
N GLY A 25 -22.07 7.40 14.62
CA GLY A 25 -21.01 6.49 14.19
C GLY A 25 -20.04 7.14 13.20
N GLY A 26 -20.56 7.87 12.22
CA GLY A 26 -19.76 8.63 11.25
C GLY A 26 -18.90 9.71 11.92
N ILE A 27 -19.46 10.46 12.87
CA ILE A 27 -18.74 11.49 13.64
C ILE A 27 -17.61 10.86 14.46
N GLU A 28 -17.89 9.81 15.22
CA GLU A 28 -16.88 9.15 16.07
C GLU A 28 -15.79 8.45 15.24
N SER A 29 -16.17 7.80 14.14
CA SER A 29 -15.21 7.26 13.17
C SER A 29 -14.34 8.37 12.57
N GLY A 30 -14.93 9.51 12.23
CA GLY A 30 -14.22 10.69 11.74
C GLY A 30 -13.21 11.24 12.76
N LYS A 31 -13.62 11.36 14.04
CA LYS A 31 -12.72 11.77 15.14
C LYS A 31 -11.55 10.80 15.29
N SER A 32 -11.82 9.49 15.31
CA SER A 32 -10.80 8.45 15.38
C SER A 32 -9.82 8.51 14.21
N ARG A 33 -10.32 8.66 12.98
CA ARG A 33 -9.49 8.81 11.78
C ARG A 33 -8.58 10.04 11.86
N ARG A 34 -9.11 11.19 12.29
CA ARG A 34 -8.32 12.42 12.47
C ARG A 34 -7.25 12.27 13.55
N ARG A 35 -7.58 11.66 14.70
CA ARG A 35 -6.61 11.36 15.77
C ARG A 35 -5.47 10.47 15.26
N LYS A 36 -5.80 9.38 14.55
CA LYS A 36 -4.80 8.50 13.94
C LYS A 36 -3.93 9.23 12.92
N LYS A 37 -4.52 10.13 12.11
CA LYS A 37 -3.75 10.95 11.16
C LYS A 37 -2.77 11.87 11.88
N ALA A 38 -3.24 12.60 12.89
CA ALA A 38 -2.39 13.49 13.69
C ALA A 38 -1.23 12.74 14.35
N LEU A 39 -1.52 11.58 14.96
CA LEU A 39 -0.47 10.75 15.57
C LEU A 39 0.56 10.26 14.55
N ARG A 40 0.12 9.81 13.37
CA ARG A 40 1.04 9.40 12.29
C ARG A 40 1.91 10.55 11.81
N THR A 41 1.36 11.76 11.73
CA THR A 41 2.12 12.96 11.34
C THR A 41 3.16 13.30 12.39
N ALA A 42 2.74 13.40 13.66
CA ALA A 42 3.65 13.67 14.78
C ALA A 42 4.78 12.63 14.84
N LEU A 43 4.47 11.33 14.71
CA LEU A 43 5.50 10.29 14.72
C LEU A 43 6.50 10.44 13.57
N LYS A 44 6.04 10.78 12.36
CA LYS A 44 6.93 11.00 11.21
C LYS A 44 7.88 12.18 11.45
N GLU A 45 7.38 13.24 12.08
CA GLU A 45 8.19 14.41 12.43
C GLU A 45 9.19 14.05 13.54
N THR A 46 8.74 13.36 14.59
CA THR A 46 9.60 12.97 15.73
C THR A 46 10.78 12.09 15.32
N VAL A 47 10.56 11.14 14.41
CA VAL A 47 11.62 10.22 13.96
C VAL A 47 12.77 10.98 13.27
N ALA A 48 12.50 12.13 12.66
CA ALA A 48 13.52 12.96 12.01
C ALA A 48 14.27 13.90 12.96
N LEU A 49 13.83 14.04 14.22
CA LEU A 49 14.50 14.91 15.19
C LEU A 49 15.78 14.26 15.71
N SER A 50 16.77 15.10 16.02
CA SER A 50 17.94 14.68 16.79
C SER A 50 17.55 14.36 18.24
N LEU A 51 18.26 13.43 18.89
CA LEU A 51 17.95 13.02 20.25
C LEU A 51 18.08 14.18 21.25
N LYS A 52 18.99 15.12 21.03
CA LYS A 52 19.14 16.35 21.83
C LYS A 52 17.94 17.30 21.79
N GLU A 53 17.10 17.22 20.76
CA GLU A 53 15.89 18.05 20.62
C GLU A 53 14.70 17.48 21.40
N LEU A 54 14.82 16.25 21.91
CA LEU A 54 13.76 15.62 22.69
C LEU A 54 13.76 16.13 24.15
N HIS A 55 12.59 16.01 24.78
CA HIS A 55 12.48 16.19 26.22
C HIS A 55 13.47 15.24 26.95
N PRO A 56 14.19 15.69 28.00
CA PRO A 56 15.24 14.92 28.65
C PRO A 56 14.85 13.49 29.04
N ASP A 57 13.64 13.31 29.57
CA ASP A 57 13.12 11.99 29.95
C ASP A 57 12.96 11.04 28.76
N LEU A 58 12.51 11.57 27.62
CA LEU A 58 12.34 10.78 26.38
C LEU A 58 13.69 10.46 25.76
N ARG A 59 14.60 11.43 25.73
CA ARG A 59 15.97 11.25 25.27
C ARG A 59 16.67 10.14 26.06
N ALA A 60 16.67 10.25 27.40
CA ALA A 60 17.30 9.26 28.27
C ALA A 60 16.68 7.85 28.10
N GLY A 61 15.35 7.77 28.00
CA GLY A 61 14.66 6.50 27.77
C GLY A 61 15.01 5.84 26.44
N ILE A 62 15.05 6.62 25.34
CA ILE A 62 15.41 6.10 24.01
C ILE A 62 16.88 5.71 23.96
N MET A 63 17.78 6.56 24.46
CA MET A 63 19.22 6.28 24.46
C MET A 63 19.56 5.02 25.27
N GLY A 64 18.96 4.87 26.45
CA GLY A 64 19.14 3.68 27.27
C GLY A 64 18.61 2.41 26.61
N ALA A 65 17.47 2.50 25.91
CA ALA A 65 16.90 1.34 25.20
C ALA A 65 17.68 0.96 23.93
N ALA A 66 18.25 1.94 23.22
CA ALA A 66 19.03 1.72 22.02
C ALA A 66 20.52 1.42 22.30
N GLU A 67 20.95 1.57 23.55
CA GLU A 67 22.34 1.48 24.00
C GLU A 67 23.26 2.36 23.12
N ILE A 68 22.92 3.65 23.05
CA ILE A 68 23.65 4.70 22.32
C ILE A 68 24.02 5.83 23.28
N GLU A 69 25.18 6.45 23.04
CA GLU A 69 25.69 7.56 23.83
C GLU A 69 25.66 8.90 23.07
N ASP A 70 25.59 8.86 21.74
CA ASP A 70 25.61 10.03 20.89
C ASP A 70 24.21 10.65 20.74
N GLU A 71 24.04 11.85 21.32
CA GLU A 71 22.79 12.62 21.26
C GLU A 71 22.58 13.35 19.92
N GLU A 72 23.59 13.41 19.05
CA GLU A 72 23.48 14.01 17.71
C GLU A 72 22.75 13.08 16.73
N LEU A 73 22.69 11.79 17.04
CA LEU A 73 21.91 10.82 16.27
C LEU A 73 20.42 11.18 16.27
N THR A 74 19.74 10.81 15.19
CA THR A 74 18.30 10.97 15.12
C THR A 74 17.58 9.85 15.87
N VAL A 75 16.31 10.08 16.20
CA VAL A 75 15.44 9.02 16.72
C VAL A 75 15.33 7.86 15.72
N ALA A 76 15.39 8.14 14.40
CA ALA A 76 15.43 7.12 13.37
C ALA A 76 16.66 6.20 13.50
N ASP A 77 17.83 6.79 13.72
CA ASP A 77 19.09 6.05 13.86
C ASP A 77 19.06 5.15 15.10
N ALA A 78 18.54 5.66 16.22
CA ALA A 78 18.36 4.89 17.45
C ALA A 78 17.44 3.66 17.23
N ILE A 79 16.31 3.86 16.55
CA ILE A 79 15.37 2.78 16.22
C ILE A 79 16.03 1.76 15.29
N LEU A 80 16.69 2.23 14.22
CA LEU A 80 17.36 1.35 13.26
C LEU A 80 18.46 0.53 13.93
N GLY A 81 19.32 1.16 14.73
CA GLY A 81 20.36 0.47 15.49
C GLY A 81 19.80 -0.60 16.42
N SER A 82 18.68 -0.31 17.09
CA SER A 82 17.98 -1.26 17.97
C SER A 82 17.45 -2.47 17.19
N ILE A 83 16.81 -2.24 16.04
CA ILE A 83 16.28 -3.31 15.18
C ILE A 83 17.42 -4.18 14.65
N VAL A 84 18.51 -3.56 14.15
CA VAL A 84 19.68 -4.28 13.63
C VAL A 84 20.30 -5.16 14.72
N ARG A 85 20.51 -4.60 15.92
CA ARG A 85 21.05 -5.35 17.06
C ARG A 85 20.18 -6.55 17.41
N ALA A 86 18.87 -6.36 17.54
CA ALA A 86 17.94 -7.45 17.87
C ALA A 86 17.87 -8.51 16.76
N ALA A 87 17.93 -8.11 15.49
CA ALA A 87 18.00 -9.03 14.37
C ALA A 87 19.30 -9.85 14.38
N CYS A 88 20.44 -9.22 14.67
CA CYS A 88 21.72 -9.91 14.85
C CYS A 88 21.71 -10.88 16.04
N ALA A 89 20.95 -10.58 17.09
CA ALA A 89 20.70 -11.48 18.22
C ALA A 89 19.75 -12.65 17.88
N GLY A 90 19.20 -12.68 16.66
CA GLY A 90 18.36 -13.77 16.17
C GLY A 90 16.85 -13.54 16.32
N ASP A 91 16.37 -12.31 16.56
CA ASP A 91 14.93 -12.02 16.56
C ASP A 91 14.37 -12.07 15.12
N PRO A 92 13.54 -13.07 14.77
CA PRO A 92 13.00 -13.21 13.42
C PRO A 92 12.01 -12.11 13.05
N LYS A 93 11.36 -11.47 14.03
CA LYS A 93 10.44 -10.35 13.76
C LYS A 93 11.21 -9.12 13.32
N MET A 94 12.35 -8.84 13.96
CA MET A 94 13.20 -7.70 13.60
C MET A 94 13.87 -7.94 12.24
N MET A 95 14.34 -9.16 11.98
CA MET A 95 14.82 -9.56 10.65
C MET A 95 13.74 -9.35 9.57
N LYS A 96 12.48 -9.74 9.85
CA LYS A 96 11.37 -9.49 8.93
C LYS A 96 11.15 -7.99 8.68
N ILE A 97 11.16 -7.16 9.72
CA ILE A 97 11.00 -5.70 9.60
C ILE A 97 12.09 -5.09 8.71
N LEU A 98 13.35 -5.51 8.89
CA LEU A 98 14.47 -5.06 8.03
C LEU A 98 14.23 -5.44 6.56
N LEU A 99 13.89 -6.70 6.29
CA LEU A 99 13.60 -7.18 4.93
C LEU A 99 12.39 -6.48 4.30
N ASP A 100 11.33 -6.23 5.08
CA ASP A 100 10.16 -5.48 4.63
C ASP A 100 10.50 -4.01 4.31
N THR A 101 11.45 -3.42 5.05
CA THR A 101 11.89 -2.03 4.84
C THR A 101 12.78 -1.89 3.60
N ILE A 102 13.66 -2.87 3.34
CA ILE A 102 14.53 -2.90 2.16
C ILE A 102 13.76 -3.34 0.90
N GLY A 103 12.66 -4.08 1.05
CA GLY A 103 11.87 -4.62 -0.05
C GLY A 103 12.21 -6.07 -0.43
N ASP A 104 13.12 -6.70 0.29
CA ASP A 104 13.65 -8.04 -0.03
C ASP A 104 12.85 -9.20 0.61
N SER A 105 11.79 -8.88 1.35
CA SER A 105 10.98 -9.92 1.97
C SER A 105 10.32 -10.81 0.93
N ALA A 106 10.16 -12.09 1.28
CA ALA A 106 9.55 -13.07 0.38
C ALA A 106 8.13 -12.66 -0.02
N ASP A 107 7.38 -12.05 0.90
CA ASP A 107 6.02 -11.54 0.68
C ASP A 107 5.99 -10.46 -0.43
N ILE A 108 6.98 -9.55 -0.44
CA ILE A 108 7.08 -8.50 -1.46
C ILE A 108 7.44 -9.12 -2.82
N ARG A 109 8.45 -9.99 -2.86
CA ARG A 109 8.86 -10.69 -4.10
C ARG A 109 7.73 -11.51 -4.71
N LEU A 110 6.92 -12.17 -3.89
CA LEU A 110 5.73 -12.91 -4.34
C LEU A 110 4.69 -11.97 -4.96
N LYS A 111 4.36 -10.87 -4.26
CA LYS A 111 3.40 -9.87 -4.76
C LYS A 111 3.85 -9.25 -6.08
N GLU A 112 5.12 -8.92 -6.23
CA GLU A 112 5.65 -8.38 -7.48
C GLU A 112 5.52 -9.36 -8.64
N ARG A 113 5.79 -10.65 -8.40
CA ARG A 113 5.60 -11.69 -9.42
C ARG A 113 4.12 -11.83 -9.79
N ASP A 114 3.23 -11.82 -8.81
CA ASP A 114 1.79 -11.89 -9.05
C ASP A 114 1.28 -10.69 -9.84
N VAL A 115 1.72 -9.47 -9.52
CA VAL A 115 1.38 -8.25 -10.27
C VAL A 115 1.89 -8.36 -11.70
N LYS A 116 3.15 -8.77 -11.92
CA LYS A 116 3.71 -8.98 -13.26
C LYS A 116 2.93 -10.01 -14.08
N LEU A 117 2.49 -11.09 -13.46
CA LEU A 117 1.66 -12.10 -14.14
C LEU A 117 0.28 -11.54 -14.51
N ARG A 118 -0.35 -10.75 -13.62
CA ARG A 118 -1.63 -10.08 -13.90
C ARG A 118 -1.51 -9.04 -15.00
N GLU A 119 -0.43 -8.25 -15.01
CA GLU A 119 -0.15 -7.29 -16.07
C GLU A 119 0.04 -7.98 -17.41
N LYS A 120 0.84 -9.06 -17.46
CA LYS A 120 1.01 -9.87 -18.68
C LYS A 120 -0.31 -10.45 -19.17
N ALA A 121 -1.14 -10.99 -18.27
CA ALA A 121 -2.46 -11.50 -18.60
C ALA A 121 -3.38 -10.40 -19.14
N ALA A 122 -3.36 -9.21 -18.54
CA ALA A 122 -4.12 -8.06 -18.99
C ALA A 122 -3.67 -7.55 -20.38
N VAL A 123 -2.35 -7.52 -20.64
CA VAL A 123 -1.79 -7.16 -21.95
C VAL A 123 -2.18 -8.18 -23.01
N LEU A 124 -2.13 -9.47 -22.71
CA LEU A 124 -2.57 -10.52 -23.64
C LEU A 124 -4.07 -10.42 -23.93
N ALA A 125 -4.91 -10.22 -22.90
CA ALA A 125 -6.35 -10.03 -23.05
C ALA A 125 -6.72 -8.77 -23.86
N ASN A 126 -5.97 -7.69 -23.72
CA ASN A 126 -6.18 -6.44 -24.47
C ASN A 126 -5.48 -6.44 -25.86
N GLY A 127 -4.53 -7.34 -26.07
CA GLY A 127 -3.70 -7.45 -27.27
C GLY A 127 -4.38 -8.17 -28.45
N GLU A 128 -5.56 -8.75 -28.25
CA GLU A 128 -6.38 -9.34 -29.31
C GLU A 128 -7.38 -8.33 -29.93
N SER A 129 -7.65 -7.20 -29.27
CA SER A 129 -8.59 -6.19 -29.76
C SER A 129 -7.98 -5.01 -30.50
N ASN A 130 -6.64 -4.88 -30.57
CA ASN A 130 -6.01 -3.68 -31.15
C ASN A 130 -4.73 -3.89 -31.99
N LYS A 131 -4.50 -5.08 -32.56
CA LYS A 131 -3.58 -5.17 -33.71
C LYS A 131 -4.33 -4.69 -34.95
N PRO A 132 -3.86 -3.68 -35.71
CA PRO A 132 -4.34 -3.52 -37.08
C PRO A 132 -4.09 -4.87 -37.77
N LYS A 133 -5.13 -5.44 -38.37
CA LYS A 133 -4.96 -6.60 -39.24
C LYS A 133 -4.05 -6.14 -40.37
N GLU A 134 -2.74 -6.37 -40.25
CA GLU A 134 -1.83 -6.28 -41.38
C GLU A 134 -2.38 -7.28 -42.40
N GLN A 135 -3.08 -6.75 -43.40
CA GLN A 135 -3.54 -7.57 -44.51
C GLN A 135 -2.29 -8.16 -45.13
N SER A 136 -2.18 -9.50 -45.11
CA SER A 136 -1.11 -10.22 -45.79
C SER A 136 -0.90 -9.62 -47.18
N THR A 137 0.35 -9.43 -47.58
CA THR A 137 0.73 -8.86 -48.89
C THR A 137 0.03 -9.59 -50.05
N MET A 138 -0.25 -10.88 -49.90
CA MET A 138 -1.05 -11.66 -50.85
C MET A 138 -2.49 -11.16 -50.97
N MET A 139 -3.11 -10.80 -49.85
CA MET A 139 -4.49 -10.29 -49.83
C MET A 139 -4.58 -8.90 -50.46
N GLN A 140 -3.57 -8.05 -50.23
CA GLN A 140 -3.45 -6.74 -50.91
C GLN A 140 -3.26 -6.90 -52.42
N LEU A 141 -2.46 -7.88 -52.86
CA LEU A 141 -2.27 -8.22 -54.26
C LEU A 141 -3.58 -8.68 -54.91
N VAL A 142 -4.32 -9.59 -54.25
CA VAL A 142 -5.61 -10.08 -54.76
C VAL A 142 -6.62 -8.93 -54.92
N ASP A 143 -6.73 -8.05 -53.93
CA ASP A 143 -7.62 -6.89 -53.97
C ASP A 143 -7.25 -5.92 -55.10
N SER A 144 -5.95 -5.69 -55.32
CA SER A 144 -5.48 -4.82 -56.40
C SER A 144 -5.77 -5.41 -57.79
N LEU A 145 -5.64 -6.73 -57.95
CA LEU A 145 -5.95 -7.43 -59.20
C LEU A 145 -7.46 -7.43 -59.48
N GLN A 146 -8.30 -7.61 -58.46
CA GLN A 146 -9.75 -7.53 -58.59
C GLN A 146 -10.20 -6.12 -59.04
N LYS A 147 -9.69 -5.07 -58.39
CA LYS A 147 -9.96 -3.67 -58.81
C LYS A 147 -9.48 -3.38 -60.23
N ALA A 148 -8.33 -3.92 -60.64
CA ALA A 148 -7.83 -3.76 -62.00
C ALA A 148 -8.71 -4.47 -63.03
N ARG A 149 -9.28 -5.63 -62.68
CA ARG A 149 -10.22 -6.37 -63.53
C ARG A 149 -11.53 -5.62 -63.71
N GLU A 150 -12.09 -5.08 -62.63
CA GLU A 150 -13.34 -4.30 -62.65
C GLU A 150 -13.24 -3.03 -63.51
N ARG A 151 -12.06 -2.39 -63.54
CA ARG A 151 -11.78 -1.23 -64.39
C ARG A 151 -11.69 -1.56 -65.88
N ARG A 152 -11.43 -2.81 -66.27
CA ARG A 152 -11.42 -3.25 -67.67
C ARG A 152 -12.78 -3.70 -68.19
N THR A 153 -13.72 -3.98 -67.28
CA THR A 153 -15.08 -4.42 -67.61
C THR A 153 -16.10 -3.27 -67.59
N LYS A 154 -15.66 -2.02 -67.41
CA LYS A 154 -16.41 -0.78 -67.64
C LYS A 154 -15.82 -0.09 -68.86
#